data_AF-B3QLM4-F1
#
_entry.id   AF-B3QLM4-F1
#
_cell.length_a   1.000
_cell.length_b   1.000
_cell.length_c   1.000
_cell.angle_alpha   90.00
_cell.angle_beta   90.00
_cell.angle_gamma   90.00
#
_symmetry.space_group_name_H-M   'P 1'
#
loop_
_entity.id
_entity.type
_entity.pdbx_description
1 polymer ?
#
loop_
_entity_poly.entity_id
_entity_poly.type
_entity_poly.pdbx_seq_one_letter_code
_entity_poly.pdbx_strand_id
1 'polypeptide(L)'
;MLKDALGAWRGSEEEISRLIEADPLNADAWCSRAGVRSAAGDLAGALDDLTMAIKLGLRYRERIVAWGNRGMIRYETGDYEGAVEDFSAVIEARPRKSIMKAALMQRALAKQKLGDMNGASADRQLARILSPELNKQQNQKENIA
;
A
#
# COMPACT_ATOMS: atom_id res chain seq x y z
N MET A 1 -6.80 -3.27 27.51
CA MET A 1 -6.03 -2.96 26.29
C MET A 1 -6.58 -3.66 25.04
N LEU A 2 -6.54 -5.00 24.90
CA LEU A 2 -7.10 -5.68 23.70
C LEU A 2 -8.63 -5.59 23.58
N LYS A 3 -9.36 -5.77 24.69
CA LYS A 3 -10.83 -5.67 24.71
C LYS A 3 -11.34 -4.27 24.37
N ASP A 4 -10.62 -3.24 24.82
CA ASP A 4 -10.95 -1.83 24.58
C ASP A 4 -10.66 -1.44 23.12
N ALA A 5 -9.55 -1.93 22.55
CA ALA A 5 -9.23 -1.75 21.13
C ALA A 5 -10.26 -2.45 20.21
N LEU A 6 -10.65 -3.68 20.53
CA LEU A 6 -11.71 -4.39 19.80
C LEU A 6 -13.07 -3.68 19.88
N GLY A 7 -13.40 -3.09 21.03
CA GLY A 7 -14.61 -2.28 21.18
C GLY A 7 -14.58 -0.99 20.36
N ALA A 8 -13.44 -0.31 20.33
CA ALA A 8 -13.26 0.91 19.53
C ALA A 8 -13.30 0.62 18.02
N TRP A 9 -12.69 -0.47 17.55
CA TRP A 9 -12.75 -0.87 16.14
C TRP A 9 -14.17 -1.24 15.71
N ARG A 10 -14.90 -2.03 16.53
CA ARG A 10 -16.29 -2.41 16.22
C ARG A 10 -17.22 -1.20 16.14
N GLY A 11 -17.15 -0.29 17.11
CA GLY A 11 -17.94 0.95 17.06
C GLY A 11 -17.64 1.79 15.82
N SER A 12 -16.35 1.88 15.45
CA SER A 12 -15.92 2.60 14.25
C SER A 12 -16.41 1.92 12.95
N GLU A 13 -16.39 0.59 12.87
CA GLU A 13 -16.86 -0.15 11.70
C GLU A 13 -18.38 -0.01 11.48
N GLU A 14 -19.18 -0.08 12.54
CA GLU A 14 -20.64 0.08 12.47
C GLU A 14 -21.04 1.49 12.02
N GLU A 15 -20.36 2.52 12.53
CA GLU A 15 -20.56 3.91 12.10
C GLU A 15 -20.22 4.10 10.62
N ILE A 16 -19.07 3.60 10.17
CA ILE A 16 -18.66 3.71 8.77
C ILE A 16 -19.59 2.89 7.86
N SER A 17 -20.08 1.73 8.31
CA SER A 17 -21.02 0.91 7.53
C SER A 17 -22.34 1.64 7.29
N ARG A 18 -22.86 2.40 8.26
CA ARG A 18 -24.03 3.26 8.07
C ARG A 18 -23.78 4.39 7.05
N LEU A 19 -22.56 4.92 6.98
CA LEU A 19 -22.19 5.90 5.95
C LEU A 19 -22.20 5.29 4.55
N ILE A 20 -21.70 4.05 4.43
CA ILE A 20 -21.71 3.29 3.17
C ILE A 20 -23.14 2.94 2.75
N GLU A 21 -24.02 2.58 3.68
CA GLU A 21 -25.44 2.32 3.39
C GLU A 21 -26.15 3.59 2.90
N ALA A 22 -25.86 4.74 3.51
CA ALA A 22 -26.43 6.02 3.13
C ALA A 22 -25.90 6.54 1.78
N ASP A 23 -24.61 6.33 1.50
CA ASP A 23 -23.97 6.66 0.22
C ASP A 23 -22.98 5.57 -0.20
N PRO A 24 -23.44 4.57 -0.99
CA PRO A 24 -22.59 3.48 -1.44
C PRO A 24 -21.47 3.92 -2.40
N LEU A 25 -21.55 5.14 -2.96
CA LEU A 25 -20.54 5.68 -3.87
C LEU A 25 -19.43 6.45 -3.15
N ASN A 26 -19.52 6.58 -1.81
CA ASN A 26 -18.50 7.24 -1.00
C ASN A 26 -17.24 6.38 -0.88
N ALA A 27 -16.32 6.52 -1.83
CA ALA A 27 -15.05 5.80 -1.86
C ALA A 27 -14.21 5.96 -0.58
N ASP A 28 -14.25 7.13 0.06
CA ASP A 28 -13.49 7.40 1.30
C ASP A 28 -14.05 6.59 2.48
N ALA A 29 -15.37 6.37 2.55
CA ALA A 29 -15.99 5.54 3.58
C ALA A 29 -15.57 4.06 3.44
N TRP A 30 -15.56 3.52 2.23
CA TRP A 30 -15.02 2.18 1.95
C TRP A 30 -13.55 2.07 2.37
N CYS A 31 -12.71 3.04 1.97
CA CYS A 31 -11.29 3.04 2.34
C CYS A 31 -11.08 3.13 3.85
N SER A 32 -11.93 3.90 4.55
CA SER A 32 -11.87 4.06 6.00
C SER A 32 -12.24 2.76 6.71
N ARG A 33 -13.30 2.07 6.25
CA ARG A 33 -13.71 0.78 6.82
C ARG A 33 -12.63 -0.29 6.63
N ALA A 34 -11.98 -0.30 5.47
CA ALA A 34 -10.86 -1.21 5.24
C ALA A 34 -9.72 -1.04 6.26
N GLY A 35 -9.39 0.21 6.63
CA GLY A 35 -8.39 0.49 7.65
C GLY A 35 -8.77 -0.08 9.02
N VAL A 36 -10.05 0.06 9.41
CA VAL A 36 -10.58 -0.49 10.67
C VAL A 36 -10.54 -2.02 10.64
N ARG A 37 -11.00 -2.65 9.55
CA ARG A 37 -11.00 -4.11 9.39
C ARG A 37 -9.59 -4.70 9.38
N SER A 38 -8.66 -4.05 8.69
CA SER A 38 -7.25 -4.44 8.70
C SER A 38 -6.65 -4.37 10.11
N ALA A 39 -6.92 -3.31 10.87
CA ALA A 39 -6.48 -3.22 12.27
C ALA A 39 -7.11 -4.30 13.17
N ALA A 40 -8.33 -4.72 12.87
CA ALA A 40 -9.02 -5.81 13.56
C ALA A 40 -8.60 -7.22 13.09
N GLY A 41 -7.74 -7.33 12.07
CA GLY A 41 -7.29 -8.60 11.50
C GLY A 41 -8.24 -9.21 10.47
N ASP A 42 -9.35 -8.54 10.12
CA ASP A 42 -10.22 -8.93 9.01
C ASP A 42 -9.60 -8.48 7.67
N LEU A 43 -8.57 -9.21 7.26
CA LEU A 43 -7.83 -8.92 6.03
C LEU A 43 -8.68 -9.14 4.78
N ALA A 44 -9.62 -10.10 4.81
CA ALA A 44 -10.52 -10.38 3.68
C ALA A 44 -11.51 -9.22 3.48
N GLY A 45 -12.20 -8.78 4.54
CA GLY A 45 -13.11 -7.64 4.45
C GLY A 45 -12.40 -6.33 4.12
N ALA A 46 -11.17 -6.15 4.60
CA ALA A 46 -10.34 -5.00 4.23
C ALA A 46 -9.94 -5.01 2.73
N LEU A 47 -9.64 -6.19 2.17
CA LEU A 47 -9.31 -6.35 0.75
C LEU A 47 -10.49 -5.99 -0.15
N ASP A 48 -11.70 -6.45 0.21
CA ASP A 48 -12.94 -6.14 -0.51
C ASP A 48 -13.24 -4.64 -0.48
N ASP A 49 -13.13 -4.03 0.70
CA ASP A 49 -13.40 -2.61 0.88
C ASP A 49 -12.39 -1.72 0.13
N LEU A 50 -11.09 -2.05 0.16
CA LEU A 50 -10.07 -1.33 -0.64
C LEU A 50 -10.33 -1.45 -2.13
N THR A 51 -10.74 -2.63 -2.58
CA THR A 51 -11.07 -2.88 -3.99
C THR A 51 -12.26 -2.03 -4.43
N MET A 52 -13.30 -1.95 -3.59
CA MET A 52 -14.45 -1.09 -3.87
C MET A 52 -14.06 0.40 -3.88
N ALA A 53 -13.30 0.86 -2.89
CA ALA A 53 -12.83 2.25 -2.82
C ALA A 53 -12.04 2.66 -4.07
N ILE A 54 -11.09 1.83 -4.50
CA ILE A 54 -10.29 2.07 -5.72
C ILE A 54 -11.19 2.14 -6.96
N LYS A 55 -12.18 1.24 -7.07
CA LYS A 55 -13.12 1.18 -8.20
C LYS A 55 -14.02 2.42 -8.27
N LEU A 56 -14.52 2.89 -7.13
CA LEU A 56 -15.38 4.08 -7.04
C LEU A 56 -14.63 5.37 -7.33
N GLY A 57 -13.31 5.36 -7.17
CA GLY A 57 -12.43 6.44 -7.58
C GLY A 57 -12.00 7.32 -6.41
N LEU A 58 -10.94 6.88 -5.74
CA LEU A 58 -10.25 7.70 -4.74
C LEU A 58 -9.50 8.86 -5.39
N ARG A 59 -9.40 9.96 -4.63
CA ARG A 59 -8.46 11.05 -4.90
C ARG A 59 -7.02 10.52 -4.96
N TYR A 60 -6.15 11.25 -5.65
CA TYR A 60 -4.80 10.77 -5.99
C TYR A 60 -3.99 10.25 -4.79
N ARG A 61 -4.00 10.96 -3.65
CA ARG A 61 -3.21 10.56 -2.47
C ARG A 61 -3.78 9.32 -1.81
N GLU A 62 -5.09 9.29 -1.63
CA GLU A 62 -5.84 8.20 -1.00
C GLU A 62 -5.74 6.93 -1.85
N ARG A 63 -5.79 7.07 -3.18
CA ARG A 63 -5.62 5.94 -4.11
C ARG A 63 -4.25 5.28 -3.98
N ILE A 64 -3.19 6.07 -3.87
CA ILE A 64 -1.82 5.55 -3.65
C ILE A 64 -1.74 4.78 -2.33
N VAL A 65 -2.34 5.32 -1.27
CA VAL A 65 -2.39 4.65 0.04
C VAL A 65 -3.19 3.34 -0.06
N ALA A 66 -4.34 3.36 -0.74
CA ALA A 66 -5.18 2.18 -0.91
C ALA A 66 -4.48 1.07 -1.70
N TRP A 67 -3.79 1.37 -2.79
CA TRP A 67 -2.96 0.39 -3.50
C TRP A 67 -1.85 -0.17 -2.60
N GLY A 68 -1.12 0.69 -1.87
CA GLY A 68 -0.07 0.23 -0.96
C GLY A 68 -0.58 -0.71 0.13
N ASN A 69 -1.72 -0.37 0.74
CA ASN A 69 -2.35 -1.21 1.77
C ASN A 69 -2.89 -2.52 1.19
N ARG A 70 -3.54 -2.46 0.03
CA ARG A 70 -4.08 -3.66 -0.64
C ARG A 70 -2.97 -4.61 -1.06
N GLY A 71 -1.87 -4.07 -1.59
CA GLY A 71 -0.68 -4.84 -1.94
C GLY A 71 -0.02 -5.50 -0.72
N MET A 72 0.01 -4.83 0.43
CA MET A 72 0.50 -5.43 1.67
C MET A 72 -0.39 -6.60 2.13
N ILE A 73 -1.71 -6.39 2.17
CA ILE A 73 -2.65 -7.44 2.55
C ILE A 73 -2.51 -8.65 1.63
N ARG A 74 -2.45 -8.43 0.32
CA ARG A 74 -2.22 -9.50 -0.68
C ARG A 74 -0.91 -10.24 -0.45
N TYR A 75 0.17 -9.53 -0.14
CA TYR A 75 1.44 -10.17 0.21
C TYR A 75 1.34 -11.03 1.48
N GLU A 76 0.66 -10.54 2.51
CA GLU A 76 0.47 -11.27 3.77
C GLU A 76 -0.41 -12.52 3.59
N THR A 77 -1.40 -12.47 2.71
CA THR A 77 -2.30 -13.59 2.41
C THR A 77 -1.80 -14.52 1.31
N GLY A 78 -0.64 -14.23 0.71
CA GLY A 78 0.03 -15.08 -0.28
C GLY A 78 -0.33 -14.82 -1.75
N ASP A 79 -1.14 -13.81 -2.03
CA ASP A 79 -1.39 -13.30 -3.39
C ASP A 79 -0.24 -12.38 -3.82
N TYR A 80 0.91 -12.99 -4.13
CA TYR A 80 2.12 -12.24 -4.45
C TYR A 80 2.02 -11.54 -5.81
N GLU A 81 1.35 -12.14 -6.79
CA GLU A 81 1.07 -11.52 -8.09
C GLU A 81 0.23 -10.24 -7.92
N GLY A 82 -0.89 -10.32 -7.21
CA GLY A 82 -1.74 -9.15 -6.94
C GLY A 82 -1.02 -8.08 -6.12
N ALA A 83 -0.11 -8.47 -5.22
CA ALA A 83 0.74 -7.52 -4.51
C ALA A 83 1.71 -6.78 -5.46
N VAL A 84 2.31 -7.50 -6.42
CA VAL A 84 3.18 -6.88 -7.44
C VAL A 84 2.41 -5.87 -8.29
N GLU A 85 1.17 -6.18 -8.68
CA GLU A 85 0.30 -5.28 -9.43
C GLU A 85 0.04 -3.99 -8.65
N ASP A 86 -0.39 -4.11 -7.38
CA ASP A 86 -0.71 -2.95 -6.55
C ASP A 86 0.51 -2.06 -6.27
N PHE A 87 1.67 -2.64 -5.96
CA PHE A 87 2.89 -1.85 -5.79
C PHE A 87 3.36 -1.22 -7.10
N SER A 88 3.11 -1.86 -8.25
CA SER A 88 3.39 -1.26 -9.56
C SER A 88 2.51 -0.05 -9.82
N ALA A 89 1.21 -0.12 -9.50
CA ALA A 89 0.31 1.03 -9.60
C ALA A 89 0.78 2.21 -8.74
N VAL A 90 1.30 1.95 -7.52
CA VAL A 90 1.93 2.99 -6.69
C VAL A 90 3.13 3.62 -7.38
N ILE A 91 4.01 2.82 -8.00
CA ILE A 91 5.22 3.34 -8.68
C ILE A 91 4.86 4.15 -9.92
N GLU A 92 3.90 3.66 -10.72
CA GLU A 92 3.42 4.30 -11.95
C GLU A 92 2.73 5.64 -11.69
N ALA A 93 2.10 5.80 -10.52
CA ALA A 93 1.55 7.08 -10.08
C ALA A 93 2.62 8.16 -9.89
N ARG A 94 3.92 7.81 -9.88
CA ARG A 94 5.06 8.71 -9.63
C ARG A 94 4.93 9.53 -8.34
N PRO A 95 4.79 8.86 -7.17
CA PRO A 95 4.67 9.53 -5.89
C PRO A 95 6.01 10.13 -5.47
N ARG A 96 6.02 10.81 -4.32
CA ARG A 96 7.27 11.29 -3.72
C ARG A 96 8.28 10.14 -3.54
N LYS A 97 9.58 10.46 -3.64
CA LYS A 97 10.68 9.47 -3.60
C LYS A 97 10.60 8.50 -2.42
N SER A 98 10.16 8.96 -1.24
CA SER A 98 10.00 8.10 -0.05
C SER A 98 8.94 7.00 -0.25
N ILE A 99 7.79 7.36 -0.83
CA ILE A 99 6.70 6.42 -1.12
C ILE A 99 7.12 5.47 -2.24
N MET A 100 7.73 6.00 -3.31
CA MET A 100 8.23 5.19 -4.41
C MET A 100 9.28 4.17 -3.94
N LYS A 101 10.20 4.58 -3.06
CA LYS A 101 11.18 3.69 -2.44
C LYS A 101 10.50 2.57 -1.65
N ALA A 102 9.52 2.90 -0.81
CA ALA A 102 8.78 1.90 -0.05
C ALA A 102 8.07 0.88 -0.96
N ALA A 103 7.37 1.37 -2.00
CA ALA A 103 6.69 0.50 -2.97
C ALA A 103 7.66 -0.42 -3.74
N LEU A 104 8.81 0.10 -4.17
CA LEU A 104 9.86 -0.70 -4.80
C LEU A 104 10.37 -1.81 -3.86
N MET A 105 10.60 -1.50 -2.58
CA MET A 105 11.04 -2.49 -1.61
C MET A 105 9.99 -3.59 -1.41
N GLN A 106 8.71 -3.23 -1.29
CA GLN A 106 7.64 -4.21 -1.12
C GLN A 106 7.42 -5.05 -2.39
N ARG A 107 7.47 -4.44 -3.57
CA ARG A 107 7.41 -5.17 -4.85
C ARG A 107 8.58 -6.13 -5.02
N ALA A 108 9.77 -5.76 -4.56
CA ALA A 108 10.92 -6.66 -4.56
C ALA A 108 10.70 -7.90 -3.66
N LEU A 109 10.07 -7.73 -2.50
CA LEU A 109 9.73 -8.85 -1.62
C LEU A 109 8.70 -9.78 -2.27
N ALA A 110 7.64 -9.21 -2.87
CA ALA A 110 6.63 -9.99 -3.58
C ALA A 110 7.23 -10.77 -4.78
N LYS A 111 8.04 -10.10 -5.61
CA LYS A 111 8.76 -10.76 -6.72
C LYS A 111 9.69 -11.87 -6.25
N GLN A 112 10.38 -11.68 -5.12
CA GLN A 112 11.22 -12.72 -4.54
C GLN A 112 10.40 -13.95 -4.11
N LYS A 113 9.19 -13.75 -3.56
CA LYS A 113 8.27 -14.85 -3.24
C LYS A 113 7.80 -15.62 -4.48
N LEU A 114 7.69 -14.93 -5.62
CA LEU A 114 7.41 -15.51 -6.93
C LEU A 114 8.63 -16.15 -7.63
N GLY A 115 9.83 -16.05 -7.05
CA GLY A 115 11.06 -16.54 -7.66
C GLY A 115 11.66 -15.60 -8.73
N ASP A 116 11.07 -14.42 -8.97
CA ASP A 116 11.63 -13.38 -9.84
C ASP A 116 12.77 -12.63 -9.12
N MET A 117 13.90 -13.32 -9.01
CA MET A 117 15.10 -12.80 -8.33
C MET A 117 15.72 -11.61 -9.07
N ASN A 118 15.61 -11.60 -10.40
CA ASN A 118 16.13 -10.52 -11.25
C ASN A 118 15.32 -9.24 -11.05
N GLY A 119 13.99 -9.32 -11.13
CA GLY A 119 13.11 -8.19 -10.90
C GLY A 119 13.18 -7.68 -9.46
N ALA A 120 13.31 -8.57 -8.47
CA ALA A 120 13.52 -8.18 -7.09
C ALA A 120 14.85 -7.42 -6.87
N SER A 121 15.93 -7.86 -7.52
CA SER A 121 17.23 -7.19 -7.49
C SER A 121 17.17 -5.79 -8.14
N ALA A 122 16.52 -5.68 -9.29
CA ALA A 122 16.32 -4.42 -9.98
C ALA A 122 15.54 -3.40 -9.12
N ASP A 123 14.43 -3.83 -8.50
CA ASP A 123 13.63 -2.96 -7.63
C ASP A 123 14.43 -2.48 -6.42
N ARG A 124 15.22 -3.36 -5.79
CA ARG A 124 16.13 -2.97 -4.67
C ARG A 124 17.20 -1.97 -5.12
N GLN A 125 17.76 -2.13 -6.32
CA GLN A 125 18.74 -1.19 -6.86
C GLN A 125 18.13 0.19 -7.08
N LEU A 126 16.93 0.26 -7.66
CA LEU A 126 16.21 1.52 -7.85
C LEU A 126 15.86 2.17 -6.50
N ALA A 127 15.36 1.40 -5.54
CA ALA A 127 15.05 1.89 -4.18
C ALA A 127 16.30 2.48 -3.49
N ARG A 128 17.47 1.87 -3.73
CA ARG A 128 18.76 2.35 -3.20
C ARG A 128 19.14 3.72 -3.80
N ILE A 129 18.99 3.91 -5.11
CA ILE A 129 19.27 5.18 -5.80
C ILE A 129 18.37 6.32 -5.28
N LEU A 130 17.12 6.00 -4.90
CA LEU A 130 16.20 7.00 -4.33
C LEU A 130 16.56 7.46 -2.91
N SER A 131 17.59 6.89 -2.29
CA SER A 131 18.01 7.24 -0.92
C SER A 131 18.81 8.57 -0.89
N PRO A 132 18.50 9.50 0.03
CA PRO A 132 19.15 10.82 0.09
C PRO A 132 20.69 10.81 0.23
N GLU A 133 21.24 9.77 0.85
CA GLU A 133 22.67 9.67 1.18
C GLU A 133 23.55 9.31 -0.02
N LEU A 134 23.06 8.47 -0.94
CA LEU A 134 23.81 8.07 -2.13
C LEU A 134 23.91 9.17 -3.18
N ASN A 135 22.86 9.99 -3.29
CA ASN A 135 22.87 11.13 -4.20
C ASN A 135 23.94 12.17 -3.80
N LYS A 136 24.27 12.28 -2.50
CA LYS A 136 25.38 13.13 -2.05
C LYS A 136 26.75 12.53 -2.36
N GLN A 137 26.94 11.21 -2.17
CA GLN A 137 28.23 10.56 -2.44
C GLN A 137 28.56 10.45 -3.94
N GLN A 138 27.57 10.26 -4.82
CA GLN A 138 27.78 10.26 -6.27
C GLN A 138 28.14 11.66 -6.78
N ASN A 139 27.38 12.68 -6.36
CA ASN A 139 27.68 14.08 -6.72
C ASN A 139 29.03 14.56 -6.16
N GLN A 140 29.50 14.02 -5.03
CA GLN A 140 30.83 14.32 -4.49
C GLN A 140 31.96 13.62 -5.25
N LYS A 141 31.75 12.39 -5.74
CA LYS A 141 32.76 11.67 -6.54
C LYS A 141 32.93 12.25 -7.94
N GLU A 142 31.86 12.79 -8.53
CA GLU A 142 31.88 13.43 -9.85
C GLU A 142 32.50 14.85 -9.82
N ASN A 143 32.52 15.51 -8.66
CA ASN A 143 33.13 16.84 -8.48
C ASN A 143 34.63 16.80 -8.12
N ILE A 144 35.23 15.62 -8.00
CA ILE A 144 36.66 15.43 -7.63
C ILE A 144 37.45 14.74 -8.77
N ALA A 145 36.81 14.46 -9.91
CA ALA A 145 37.44 13.97 -11.13
C ALA A 145 37.50 15.09 -12.18
#